data_AF-A0A8C9DGN2-F1
#
_entry.id   AF-A0A8C9DGN2-F1
#
_cell.length_a   1.000
_cell.length_b   1.000
_cell.length_c   1.000
_cell.angle_alpha   90.00
_cell.angle_beta   90.00
_cell.angle_gamma   90.00
#
_symmetry.space_group_name_H-M   'P 1'
#
loop_
_entity.id
_entity.type
_entity.pdbx_description
1 polymer ?
#
loop_
_entity_poly.entity_id
_entity_poly.type
_entity_poly.pdbx_seq_one_letter_code
_entity_poly.pdbx_strand_id
1 'polypeptide(L)'
;LDPPAPLNPPTRAPRTPGLRRTEPGLNRSYRGTFRSPRPSPKSGQTDGTGEESLHFDIQKLKEKNDMLDKEISQLISEGYRVDELEDHIAQLHEYNDIKDIGQMLLGKLAVIRGVTTKDLYPEFGLDMND
;
A
#
# COMPACT_ATOMS: atom_id res chain seq x y z
N LEU A 1 -22.91 29.98 16.71
CA LEU A 1 -23.19 28.53 16.94
C LEU A 1 -21.83 27.86 17.01
N ASP A 2 -21.26 27.78 18.21
CA ASP A 2 -19.98 27.12 18.48
C ASP A 2 -20.18 25.61 18.71
N PRO A 3 -19.21 24.74 18.35
CA PRO A 3 -19.30 23.31 18.61
C PRO A 3 -18.96 22.96 20.08
N PRO A 4 -19.54 21.89 20.66
CA PRO A 4 -19.38 21.58 22.07
C PRO A 4 -18.08 20.84 22.38
N ALA A 5 -17.45 21.20 23.50
CA ALA A 5 -16.26 20.55 24.06
C ALA A 5 -16.57 19.14 24.61
N PRO A 6 -15.62 18.20 24.57
CA PRO A 6 -15.81 16.88 25.17
C PRO A 6 -15.62 16.90 26.69
N LEU A 7 -16.58 16.27 27.38
CA LEU A 7 -16.66 16.02 28.82
C LEU A 7 -15.63 14.97 29.26
N ASN A 8 -14.75 15.32 30.19
CA ASN A 8 -13.96 14.36 30.97
C ASN A 8 -14.74 13.92 32.22
N PRO A 9 -14.82 12.62 32.56
CA PRO A 9 -15.30 12.20 33.88
C PRO A 9 -14.16 12.06 34.92
N PRO A 10 -14.47 12.12 36.23
CA PRO A 10 -13.52 12.51 37.27
C PRO A 10 -13.11 11.36 38.24
N THR A 11 -12.09 11.68 39.05
CA THR A 11 -11.87 11.25 40.46
C THR A 11 -11.45 9.81 40.82
N ARG A 12 -10.14 9.66 41.05
CA ARG A 12 -9.45 9.45 42.37
C ARG A 12 -9.96 8.38 43.38
N ALA A 13 -9.05 7.42 43.61
CA ALA A 13 -8.65 6.72 44.89
C ALA A 13 -9.55 5.55 45.40
N PRO A 14 -9.07 4.59 46.26
CA PRO A 14 -8.00 4.74 47.28
C PRO A 14 -7.03 3.55 47.59
N ARG A 15 -5.83 3.95 48.04
CA ARG A 15 -5.05 3.50 49.22
C ARG A 15 -4.81 2.00 49.49
N THR A 16 -3.53 1.64 49.61
CA THR A 16 -3.05 0.73 50.66
C THR A 16 -1.79 1.26 51.36
N PRO A 17 -1.57 0.87 52.63
CA PRO A 17 -0.69 1.56 53.57
C PRO A 17 0.62 0.80 53.81
N GLY A 18 1.70 1.56 53.95
CA GLY A 18 2.87 1.16 54.74
C GLY A 18 3.99 0.50 53.95
N LEU A 19 5.16 1.14 53.93
CA LEU A 19 6.28 0.68 54.73
C LEU A 19 7.31 1.81 54.85
N ARG A 20 8.11 1.71 55.90
CA ARG A 20 8.79 2.82 56.55
C ARG A 20 9.97 3.34 55.73
N ARG A 21 10.18 4.65 55.80
CA ARG A 21 11.40 5.34 55.40
C ARG A 21 12.57 4.81 56.24
N THR A 22 13.64 4.35 55.60
CA THR A 22 14.91 4.01 56.27
C THR A 22 15.94 5.09 55.94
N GLU A 23 16.62 5.57 56.98
CA GLU A 23 17.68 6.58 56.97
C GLU A 23 18.86 6.19 56.06
N PRO A 24 19.58 7.15 55.44
CA PRO A 24 20.74 6.85 54.60
C PRO A 24 21.97 6.56 55.47
N GLY A 25 22.15 5.28 55.83
CA GLY A 25 23.34 4.78 56.51
C GLY A 25 24.46 4.41 55.53
N LEU A 26 25.56 5.18 55.62
CA LEU A 26 26.95 4.84 55.26
C LEU A 26 27.22 3.99 54.01
N ASN A 27 27.65 4.69 52.96
CA ASN A 27 28.89 4.46 52.20
C ASN A 27 29.46 3.03 52.23
N ARG A 28 28.79 2.07 51.59
CA ARG A 28 29.42 0.80 51.25
C ARG A 28 29.70 0.80 49.75
N SER A 29 30.98 1.04 49.42
CA SER A 29 31.51 0.90 48.07
C SER A 29 31.37 -0.57 47.67
N TYR A 30 30.31 -0.88 46.92
CA TYR A 30 30.21 -2.13 46.19
C TYR A 30 30.56 -1.81 44.74
N ARG A 31 31.83 -1.99 44.35
CA ARG A 31 32.15 -2.27 42.93
C ARG A 31 31.61 -3.65 42.58
N GLY A 32 30.29 -3.79 42.53
CA GLY A 32 29.64 -4.89 41.86
C GLY A 32 29.45 -4.48 40.41
N THR A 33 30.28 -4.98 39.51
CA THR A 33 30.00 -4.86 38.08
C THR A 33 28.65 -5.55 37.85
N PHE A 34 27.62 -4.80 37.45
CA PHE A 34 26.33 -5.38 37.08
C PHE A 34 26.57 -6.38 35.95
N ARG A 35 26.53 -7.68 36.28
CA ARG A 35 26.53 -8.74 35.28
C ARG A 35 25.11 -8.90 34.79
N SER A 36 24.79 -8.19 33.72
CA SER A 36 23.56 -8.41 32.98
C SER A 36 23.45 -9.91 32.62
N PRO A 37 22.29 -10.58 32.77
CA PRO A 37 22.07 -11.94 32.27
C PRO A 37 22.19 -12.08 30.75
N ARG A 38 22.50 -10.98 30.04
CA ARG A 38 22.72 -10.99 28.62
C ARG A 38 24.07 -11.65 28.32
N PRO A 39 24.13 -12.68 27.47
CA PRO A 39 25.39 -13.19 26.99
C PRO A 39 26.11 -12.05 26.26
N SER A 40 27.25 -11.62 26.79
CA SER A 40 28.17 -10.74 26.08
C SER A 40 28.66 -11.48 24.83
N PRO A 41 28.52 -10.93 23.61
CA PRO A 41 29.07 -11.58 22.42
C PRO A 41 30.58 -11.64 22.61
N LYS A 42 31.15 -12.85 22.57
CA LYS A 42 32.60 -13.03 22.50
C LYS A 42 33.09 -12.32 21.24
N SER A 43 33.92 -11.29 21.39
CA SER A 43 34.75 -10.83 20.27
C SER A 43 35.82 -11.90 20.03
N GLY A 44 35.76 -12.56 18.87
CA GLY A 44 36.75 -13.54 18.46
C GLY A 44 36.09 -14.77 17.83
N GLN A 45 36.20 -14.83 16.50
CA GLN A 45 35.61 -15.78 15.55
C GLN A 45 34.32 -15.27 14.89
N THR A 46 34.48 -14.43 13.86
CA THR A 46 33.54 -14.41 12.75
C THR A 46 33.76 -15.70 11.97
N ASP A 47 33.05 -16.74 12.40
CA ASP A 47 32.89 -18.00 11.69
C ASP A 47 32.52 -17.69 10.23
N GLY A 48 33.30 -18.21 9.28
CA GLY A 48 33.09 -18.03 7.83
C GLY A 48 31.75 -18.55 7.30
N THR A 49 30.94 -19.18 8.15
CA THR A 49 29.59 -19.66 7.84
C THR A 49 28.60 -18.53 7.53
N GLY A 50 28.77 -17.35 8.14
CA GLY A 50 27.92 -16.19 7.86
C GLY A 50 28.18 -15.58 6.48
N GLU A 51 29.45 -15.48 6.08
CA GLU A 51 29.84 -14.94 4.77
C GLU A 51 29.48 -15.89 3.63
N GLU A 52 29.66 -17.21 3.82
CA GLU A 52 29.24 -18.22 2.86
C GLU A 52 27.71 -18.27 2.71
N SER A 53 26.95 -18.13 3.81
CA SER A 53 25.49 -18.01 3.76
C SER A 53 25.05 -16.76 2.99
N LEU A 54 25.70 -15.62 3.22
CA LEU A 54 25.41 -14.38 2.49
C LEU A 54 25.78 -14.50 1.01
N HIS A 55 26.90 -15.12 0.68
CA HIS A 55 27.30 -15.37 -0.71
C HIS A 55 26.30 -16.29 -1.42
N PHE A 56 25.83 -17.32 -0.74
CA PHE A 56 24.78 -18.20 -1.24
C PHE A 56 23.47 -17.44 -1.50
N ASP A 57 23.06 -16.57 -0.56
CA ASP A 57 21.85 -15.75 -0.73
C ASP A 57 21.99 -14.77 -1.89
N ILE A 58 23.15 -14.11 -2.04
CA ILE A 58 23.45 -13.22 -3.18
C ILE A 58 23.36 -14.00 -4.50
N GLN A 59 23.94 -15.20 -4.55
CA GLN A 59 23.90 -16.05 -5.74
C GLN A 59 22.45 -16.43 -6.10
N LYS A 60 21.66 -16.85 -5.10
CA LYS A 60 20.24 -17.17 -5.26
C LYS A 60 19.40 -15.97 -5.71
N LEU A 61 19.71 -14.77 -5.22
CA LEU A 61 19.05 -13.53 -5.65
C LEU A 61 19.38 -13.20 -7.10
N LYS A 62 20.64 -13.38 -7.54
CA LYS A 62 21.04 -13.20 -8.93
C LYS A 62 20.32 -14.16 -9.87
N GLU A 63 20.27 -15.45 -9.52
CA GLU A 63 19.57 -16.46 -10.31
C GLU A 63 18.07 -16.15 -10.47
N LYS A 64 17.43 -15.64 -9.41
CA LYS A 64 16.04 -15.17 -9.49
C LYS A 64 15.90 -13.94 -10.37
N ASN A 65 16.85 -13.00 -10.29
CA ASN A 65 16.84 -11.81 -11.14
C ASN A 65 16.95 -12.20 -12.62
N ASP A 66 17.91 -13.08 -12.95
CA ASP A 66 18.09 -13.60 -14.32
C ASP A 66 16.85 -14.35 -14.84
N MET A 67 16.11 -15.02 -13.95
CA MET A 67 14.84 -15.68 -14.30
C MET A 67 13.74 -14.66 -14.60
N LEU A 68 13.60 -13.63 -13.76
CA LEU A 68 12.63 -12.56 -13.96
C LEU A 68 12.94 -11.74 -15.21
N ASP A 69 14.21 -11.45 -15.50
CA ASP A 69 14.62 -10.74 -16.72
C ASP A 69 14.26 -11.54 -17.99
N LYS A 70 14.35 -12.88 -17.94
CA LYS A 70 13.91 -13.74 -19.04
C LYS A 70 12.39 -13.71 -19.22
N GLU A 71 11.63 -13.77 -18.13
CA GLU A 71 10.16 -13.68 -18.16
C GLU A 71 9.70 -12.32 -18.69
N ILE A 72 10.32 -11.23 -18.23
CA ILE A 72 10.07 -9.87 -18.75
C ILE A 72 10.40 -9.80 -20.24
N SER A 73 11.54 -10.33 -20.67
CA SER A 73 11.92 -10.35 -22.09
C SER A 73 10.93 -11.15 -22.95
N GLN A 74 10.43 -12.27 -22.42
CA GLN A 74 9.42 -13.08 -23.08
C GLN A 74 8.12 -12.30 -23.24
N LEU A 75 7.60 -11.70 -22.16
CA LEU A 75 6.37 -10.90 -22.19
C LEU A 75 6.48 -9.72 -23.17
N ILE A 76 7.62 -9.03 -23.21
CA ILE A 76 7.86 -7.95 -24.17
C ILE A 76 7.88 -8.49 -25.60
N SER A 77 8.49 -9.66 -25.84
CA SER A 77 8.53 -10.28 -27.18
C SER A 77 7.16 -10.76 -27.67
N GLU A 78 6.28 -11.16 -26.74
CA GLU A 78 4.88 -11.49 -27.00
C GLU A 78 4.02 -10.23 -27.24
N GLY A 79 4.58 -9.04 -27.07
CA GLY A 79 3.93 -7.76 -27.35
C GLY A 79 3.24 -7.14 -26.14
N TYR A 80 3.41 -7.68 -24.93
CA TYR A 80 2.84 -7.08 -23.72
C TYR A 80 3.70 -5.90 -23.27
N ARG A 81 3.26 -4.69 -23.59
CA ARG A 81 3.83 -3.46 -23.04
C ARG A 81 2.84 -2.75 -22.13
N VAL A 82 3.33 -2.35 -20.96
CA VAL A 82 2.52 -1.64 -19.95
C VAL A 82 1.99 -0.30 -20.49
N ASP A 83 2.78 0.38 -21.33
CA ASP A 83 2.39 1.68 -21.90
C ASP A 83 1.17 1.57 -22.83
N GLU A 84 0.99 0.45 -23.51
CA GLU A 84 -0.14 0.23 -24.42
C GLU A 84 -1.46 0.08 -23.65
N LEU A 85 -1.40 -0.40 -22.41
CA LEU A 85 -2.59 -0.55 -21.58
C LEU A 85 -3.17 0.80 -21.16
N GLU A 86 -2.32 1.73 -20.74
CA GLU A 86 -2.76 3.08 -20.35
C GLU A 86 -3.33 3.84 -21.55
N ASP A 87 -2.69 3.72 -22.71
CA ASP A 87 -3.17 4.31 -23.97
C ASP A 87 -4.56 3.75 -24.37
N HIS A 88 -4.76 2.43 -24.25
CA HIS A 88 -6.05 1.82 -24.53
C HIS A 88 -7.14 2.20 -23.51
N ILE A 89 -6.79 2.34 -22.23
CA ILE A 89 -7.70 2.84 -21.19
C ILE A 89 -8.13 4.28 -21.51
N ALA A 90 -7.18 5.14 -21.88
CA ALA A 90 -7.47 6.52 -22.25
C ALA A 90 -8.39 6.61 -23.48
N GLN A 91 -8.12 5.81 -24.53
CA GLN A 91 -8.96 5.75 -25.73
C GLN A 91 -10.38 5.27 -25.43
N LEU A 92 -10.56 4.30 -24.52
CA LEU A 92 -11.88 3.84 -24.09
C LEU A 92 -12.65 4.92 -23.34
N HIS A 93 -11.98 5.69 -22.47
CA HIS A 93 -12.61 6.81 -21.79
C HIS A 93 -13.04 7.90 -22.76
N GLU A 94 -12.16 8.29 -23.69
CA GLU A 94 -12.48 9.29 -24.70
C GLU A 94 -13.65 8.85 -25.59
N TYR A 95 -13.67 7.58 -26.01
CA TYR A 95 -14.80 7.01 -26.74
C TYR A 95 -16.11 7.08 -25.94
N ASN A 96 -16.09 6.63 -24.68
CA ASN A 96 -17.28 6.62 -23.84
C ASN A 96 -17.80 8.04 -23.58
N ASP A 97 -16.90 9.00 -23.34
CA ASP A 97 -17.28 10.40 -23.13
C ASP A 97 -18.01 10.97 -24.36
N ILE A 98 -17.49 10.72 -25.56
CA ILE A 98 -18.12 11.15 -26.81
C ILE A 98 -19.44 10.40 -27.04
N LYS A 99 -19.48 9.09 -26.80
CA LYS A 99 -20.70 8.25 -26.92
C LYS A 99 -21.80 8.78 -26.00
N ASP A 100 -21.47 9.10 -24.75
CA ASP A 100 -22.42 9.61 -23.76
C ASP A 100 -22.97 10.99 -24.13
N ILE A 101 -22.10 11.89 -24.62
CA ILE A 101 -22.54 13.19 -25.14
C ILE A 101 -23.47 13.01 -26.34
N GLY A 102 -23.11 12.15 -27.30
CA GLY A 102 -23.92 11.84 -28.47
C GLY A 102 -25.29 11.29 -28.09
N GLN A 103 -25.32 10.35 -27.16
CA GLN A 103 -26.55 9.71 -26.67
C GLN A 103 -27.44 10.69 -25.91
N MET A 104 -26.85 11.58 -25.10
CA MET A 104 -27.57 12.67 -24.45
C MET A 104 -28.23 13.61 -25.47
N LEU A 105 -27.51 13.98 -26.53
CA LEU A 105 -28.04 14.83 -27.60
C LEU A 105 -29.16 14.14 -28.37
N LEU A 106 -29.00 12.86 -28.73
CA LEU A 106 -30.05 12.05 -29.35
C LEU A 106 -31.29 11.96 -28.46
N GLY A 107 -31.11 11.75 -27.15
CA GLY A 107 -32.23 11.73 -26.20
C GLY A 107 -33.00 13.05 -26.16
N LYS A 108 -32.30 14.18 -26.15
CA LYS A 108 -32.94 15.52 -26.22
C LYS A 108 -33.66 15.71 -27.56
N LEU A 109 -33.04 15.31 -28.66
CA LEU A 109 -33.63 15.43 -29.99
C LEU A 109 -34.89 14.58 -30.15
N ALA A 110 -34.88 13.35 -29.64
CA ALA A 110 -36.01 12.44 -29.62
C ALA A 110 -37.21 13.06 -28.88
N VAL A 111 -36.98 13.65 -27.71
CA VAL A 111 -38.01 14.37 -26.94
C VAL A 111 -38.60 15.55 -27.73
N ILE A 112 -37.76 16.35 -28.39
CA ILE A 112 -38.22 17.50 -29.18
C ILE A 112 -39.07 17.06 -30.38
N ARG A 113 -38.67 15.96 -31.04
CA ARG A 113 -39.38 15.42 -32.21
C ARG A 113 -40.58 14.55 -31.85
N GLY A 114 -40.72 14.14 -30.59
CA GLY A 114 -41.76 13.22 -30.14
C GLY A 114 -41.60 11.80 -30.69
N VAL A 115 -40.38 11.41 -31.07
CA VAL A 115 -40.04 10.06 -31.55
C VAL A 115 -39.21 9.33 -30.50
N THR A 116 -39.02 8.02 -30.66
CA THR A 116 -38.12 7.29 -29.78
C THR A 116 -36.67 7.46 -30.23
N THR A 117 -35.72 7.32 -29.31
CA THR A 117 -34.29 7.43 -29.64
C THR A 117 -33.89 6.39 -30.70
N LYS A 118 -34.52 5.21 -30.70
CA LYS A 118 -34.27 4.14 -31.67
C LYS A 118 -34.64 4.54 -33.10
N ASP A 119 -35.69 5.34 -33.26
CA ASP A 119 -36.16 5.79 -34.58
C ASP A 119 -35.17 6.75 -35.25
N LEU A 120 -34.32 7.41 -34.45
CA LEU A 120 -33.29 8.34 -34.93
C LEU A 120 -32.00 7.62 -35.38
N TYR A 121 -31.76 6.38 -34.94
CA TYR A 121 -30.50 5.69 -35.21
C TYR A 121 -30.21 5.53 -36.71
N PRO A 122 -31.18 5.12 -37.57
CA PRO A 122 -30.94 5.03 -39.00
C PRO A 122 -30.63 6.38 -39.67
N GLU A 123 -31.16 7.49 -39.16
CA GLU A 123 -30.91 8.83 -39.70
C GLU A 123 -29.46 9.28 -39.48
N PHE A 124 -28.84 8.82 -38.39
CA PHE A 124 -27.46 9.14 -38.02
C PHE A 124 -26.47 8.01 -38.33
N GLY A 125 -26.91 6.94 -39.01
CA GLY A 125 -26.06 5.80 -39.36
C GLY A 125 -25.62 4.95 -38.17
N LEU A 126 -26.39 4.93 -37.09
CA LEU A 126 -26.11 4.18 -35.87
C LEU A 126 -26.76 2.79 -35.93
N ASP A 127 -26.06 1.77 -35.42
CA ASP A 127 -26.61 0.44 -35.18
C ASP A 127 -26.92 0.24 -33.68
N MET A 128 -27.90 -0.60 -33.36
CA MET A 128 -28.23 -0.96 -31.98
C MET A 128 -27.20 -1.90 -31.34
N ASN A 129 -26.27 -2.43 -32.13
CA ASN A 129 -25.27 -3.42 -31.70
C ASN A 129 -23.91 -2.79 -31.36
N ASP A 130 -23.81 -1.45 -31.35
CA ASP A 130 -22.57 -0.66 -31.19
C ASP A 130 -22.36 -0.09 -29.76
#